data_AF-A0A838I448-F1
#
_entry.id   AF-A0A838I448-F1
#
_cell.length_a   1.000
_cell.length_b   1.000
_cell.length_c   1.000
_cell.angle_alpha   90.00
_cell.angle_beta   90.00
_cell.angle_gamma   90.00
#
_symmetry.space_group_name_H-M   'P 1'
#
loop_
_entity.id
_entity.type
_entity.pdbx_description
1 polymer ?
#
loop_
_entity_poly.entity_id
_entity_poly.type
_entity_poly.pdbx_seq_one_letter_code
_entity_poly.pdbx_strand_id
1 'polypeptide(L)'
;MSPAGFCHPWNAKGVYRPAADRSEAVALNLTTGRARRLFAGARRFDALAWSPDGRWLLLSWRDADQWLFRHSAEHAGIKAISNVSRQFDPGGKGPAAFPVVSGWCCPSPPHR
;
A
#
# COMPACT_ATOMS: atom_id res chain seq x y z
N MET A 1 3.79 -3.81 -21.80
CA MET A 1 2.65 -4.28 -20.97
C MET A 1 2.55 -3.37 -19.76
N SER A 2 1.69 -2.36 -19.83
CA SER A 2 1.41 -1.45 -18.72
C SER A 2 0.28 -2.04 -17.87
N PRO A 3 0.40 -2.14 -16.54
CA PRO A 3 -0.75 -2.52 -15.72
C PRO A 3 -1.70 -1.32 -15.68
N ALA A 4 -2.80 -1.44 -16.43
CA ALA A 4 -3.91 -0.50 -16.41
C ALA A 4 -4.69 -0.62 -15.10
N GLY A 5 -5.08 0.52 -14.54
CA GLY A 5 -5.96 0.56 -13.36
C GLY A 5 -6.00 1.90 -12.64
N PHE A 6 -5.91 3.03 -13.35
CA PHE A 6 -6.27 4.32 -12.77
C PHE A 6 -7.80 4.46 -12.77
N CYS A 7 -8.42 4.23 -11.62
CA CYS A 7 -9.79 4.65 -11.34
C CYS A 7 -9.73 5.66 -10.19
N HIS A 8 -9.76 6.95 -10.50
CA HIS A 8 -9.92 8.03 -9.53
C HIS A 8 -11.40 8.46 -9.53
N PRO A 9 -11.97 8.77 -8.35
CA PRO A 9 -11.99 10.17 -7.97
C PRO A 9 -11.61 10.34 -6.50
N TRP A 10 -10.42 10.87 -6.24
CA TRP A 10 -10.11 11.80 -5.15
C TRP A 10 -8.75 12.41 -5.49
N ASN A 11 -8.54 13.67 -5.12
CA ASN A 11 -7.39 14.48 -5.51
C ASN A 11 -6.05 13.99 -4.89
N ALA A 12 -5.97 12.76 -4.39
CA ALA A 12 -4.81 12.23 -3.68
C ALA A 12 -4.13 11.08 -4.46
N LYS A 13 -2.84 11.22 -4.77
CA LYS A 13 -1.99 10.10 -5.21
C LYS A 13 -1.09 9.63 -4.07
N GLY A 14 -0.93 8.33 -3.92
CA GLY A 14 0.13 7.75 -3.10
C GLY A 14 1.44 7.79 -3.87
N VAL A 15 2.46 8.43 -3.31
CA VAL A 15 3.81 8.49 -3.90
C VAL A 15 4.79 7.95 -2.87
N TYR A 16 5.72 7.08 -3.28
CA TYR A 16 6.84 6.72 -2.43
C TYR A 16 8.07 7.55 -2.78
N ARG A 17 8.82 7.98 -1.76
CA ARG A 17 10.10 8.69 -1.93
C ARG A 17 11.22 7.79 -1.38
N PRO A 18 12.06 7.19 -2.25
CA PRO A 18 13.18 6.41 -1.78
C PRO A 18 14.29 7.34 -1.24
N ALA A 19 14.82 7.03 -0.07
CA ALA A 19 16.15 7.42 0.39
C ALA A 19 16.97 6.15 0.63
N ALA A 20 18.30 6.23 0.65
CA ALA A 20 19.20 5.07 0.49
C ALA A 20 18.91 3.88 1.42
N ASP A 21 18.36 4.13 2.62
CA ASP A 21 18.08 3.15 3.67
C ASP A 21 16.64 3.21 4.21
N ARG A 22 15.79 4.10 3.69
CA ARG A 22 14.45 4.36 4.20
C ARG A 22 13.49 4.75 3.10
N SER A 23 12.22 4.41 3.28
CA SER A 23 11.16 4.83 2.38
C SER A 23 10.08 5.56 3.14
N GLU A 24 9.53 6.57 2.48
CA GLU A 24 8.33 7.25 2.93
C GLU A 24 7.21 7.07 1.92
N ALA A 25 6.02 6.76 2.41
CA ALA A 25 4.79 6.84 1.64
C ALA A 25 4.09 8.15 1.97
N VAL A 26 3.76 8.92 0.94
CA VAL A 26 3.09 10.22 1.07
C VAL A 26 1.82 10.25 0.26
N ALA A 27 0.79 10.94 0.77
CA ALA A 27 -0.39 11.34 0.02
C ALA A 27 -0.15 12.73 -0.56
N LEU A 28 -0.25 12.88 -1.88
CA LEU A 28 -0.15 14.16 -2.57
C LEU A 28 -1.54 14.65 -2.98
N ASN A 29 -1.97 15.78 -2.46
CA ASN A 29 -3.14 16.49 -2.95
C ASN A 29 -2.78 17.22 -4.26
N LEU A 30 -3.35 16.78 -5.38
CA LEU A 30 -3.06 17.26 -6.72
C LEU A 30 -3.64 18.65 -7.00
N THR A 31 -4.69 19.07 -6.27
CA THR A 31 -5.30 20.39 -6.41
C THR A 31 -4.48 21.47 -5.72
N THR A 32 -3.95 21.16 -4.54
CA THR A 32 -3.21 22.13 -3.70
C THR A 32 -1.70 21.96 -3.76
N GLY A 33 -1.22 20.87 -4.37
CA GLY A 33 0.20 20.47 -4.37
C GLY A 33 0.73 20.01 -3.01
N ARG A 34 -0.11 19.94 -1.96
CA ARG A 34 0.33 19.60 -0.61
C ARG A 34 0.59 18.11 -0.45
N ALA A 35 1.75 17.76 0.07
CA ALA A 35 2.10 16.40 0.43
C ALA A 35 1.94 16.17 1.94
N ARG A 36 1.32 15.04 2.31
CA ARG A 36 1.20 14.59 3.69
C ARG A 36 1.87 13.22 3.84
N ARG A 37 2.79 13.09 4.79
CA ARG A 37 3.43 11.80 5.08
C ARG A 37 2.40 10.85 5.71
N LEU A 38 2.26 9.68 5.10
CA LEU A 38 1.44 8.60 5.63
C LEU A 38 2.29 7.68 6.50
N PHE A 39 3.42 7.22 5.99
CA PHE A 39 4.26 6.27 6.70
C PHE A 39 5.73 6.47 6.35
N ALA A 40 6.61 6.09 7.28
CA ALA A 40 8.05 6.02 7.07
C ALA A 40 8.56 4.73 7.68
N GLY A 41 9.42 4.03 6.96
CA GLY A 41 10.00 2.75 7.39
C GLY A 41 11.40 2.57 6.83
N ALA A 42 12.16 1.69 7.46
CA ALA A 42 13.44 1.26 6.94
C ALA A 42 13.26 0.49 5.62
N ARG A 43 14.26 0.56 4.76
CA ARG A 43 14.28 -0.10 3.44
C ARG A 43 13.14 0.32 2.52
N ARG A 44 12.90 -0.46 1.47
CA ARG A 44 12.01 -0.13 0.36
C ARG A 44 10.65 -0.80 0.52
N PHE A 45 9.59 -0.06 0.19
CA PHE A 45 8.27 -0.64 0.00
C PHE A 45 8.16 -1.21 -1.42
N ASP A 46 7.74 -2.46 -1.55
CA ASP A 46 7.68 -3.15 -2.84
C ASP A 46 6.49 -2.69 -3.71
N ALA A 47 5.37 -2.31 -3.09
CA ALA A 47 4.14 -1.94 -3.77
C ALA A 47 3.23 -1.04 -2.91
N LEU A 48 2.38 -0.28 -3.60
CA LEU A 48 1.34 0.60 -3.04
C LEU A 48 0.05 0.38 -3.84
N ALA A 49 -1.06 0.11 -3.16
CA ALA A 49 -2.35 -0.11 -3.81
C ALA A 49 -3.50 0.54 -3.02
N TRP A 50 -4.16 1.52 -3.62
CA TRP A 50 -5.41 2.08 -3.09
C TRP A 50 -6.56 1.10 -3.32
N SER A 51 -7.43 0.94 -2.31
CA SER A 51 -8.69 0.22 -2.45
C SER A 51 -9.58 0.96 -3.46
N PRO A 52 -10.47 0.26 -4.20
CA PRO A 52 -11.31 0.88 -5.22
C PRO A 52 -12.20 2.00 -4.68
N ASP A 53 -12.63 1.90 -3.42
CA ASP A 53 -13.44 2.91 -2.71
C ASP A 53 -12.61 4.07 -2.12
N GLY A 54 -11.28 4.06 -2.29
CA GLY A 54 -10.37 5.07 -1.77
C GLY A 54 -10.24 5.13 -0.24
N ARG A 55 -10.84 4.19 0.50
CA ARG A 55 -10.81 4.19 1.97
C ARG A 55 -9.52 3.64 2.55
N TRP A 56 -8.82 2.77 1.82
CA TRP A 56 -7.63 2.07 2.29
C TRP A 56 -6.48 2.19 1.31
N LEU A 57 -5.28 2.37 1.86
CA LEU A 57 -4.02 2.20 1.16
C LEU A 57 -3.31 0.97 1.72
N LEU A 58 -3.02 0.00 0.87
CA LEU A 58 -2.11 -1.10 1.16
C LEU A 58 -0.68 -0.70 0.80
N LEU A 59 0.26 -0.94 1.71
CA LEU A 59 1.70 -0.94 1.46
C LEU A 59 2.25 -2.35 1.72
N SER A 60 3.07 -2.84 0.80
CA SER A 60 3.80 -4.08 1.01
C SER A 60 5.24 -3.81 1.42
N TRP A 61 5.68 -4.43 2.51
CA TRP A 61 7.00 -4.23 3.08
C TRP A 61 7.68 -5.58 3.30
N ARG A 62 8.36 -6.07 2.25
CA ARG A 62 9.03 -7.38 2.23
C ARG A 62 10.07 -7.52 3.32
N ASP A 63 10.91 -6.50 3.51
CA ASP A 63 12.00 -6.55 4.50
C ASP A 63 11.49 -6.68 5.94
N ALA A 64 10.25 -6.25 6.21
CA ALA A 64 9.60 -6.40 7.51
C ALA A 64 8.64 -7.61 7.58
N ASP A 65 8.50 -8.37 6.48
CA ASP A 65 7.49 -9.41 6.29
C ASP A 65 6.07 -8.94 6.66
N GLN A 66 5.71 -7.73 6.20
CA GLN A 66 4.49 -7.04 6.59
C GLN A 66 3.67 -6.45 5.43
N TRP A 67 2.36 -6.44 5.63
CA TRP A 67 1.41 -5.59 4.92
C TRP A 67 0.87 -4.53 5.87
N LEU A 68 0.88 -3.27 5.42
CA LEU A 68 0.35 -2.15 6.17
C LEU A 68 -0.90 -1.62 5.47
N PHE A 69 -2.01 -1.58 6.20
CA PHE A 69 -3.24 -0.94 5.76
C PHE A 69 -3.39 0.40 6.46
N ARG A 70 -3.38 1.49 5.69
CA ARG A 70 -3.66 2.84 6.17
C ARG A 70 -5.04 3.27 5.69
N HIS A 71 -5.90 3.66 6.62
CA HIS A 71 -7.17 4.27 6.24
C HIS A 71 -6.97 5.73 5.81
N SER A 72 -7.78 6.22 4.87
CA SER A 72 -7.62 7.55 4.26
C SER A 72 -7.95 8.71 5.19
N ALA A 73 -8.84 8.50 6.16
CA ALA A 73 -9.20 9.51 7.15
C ALA A 73 -7.97 10.08 7.89
N GLU A 74 -7.96 11.39 8.13
CA GLU A 74 -6.76 12.13 8.53
C GLU A 74 -6.11 11.61 9.82
N HIS A 75 -6.94 11.22 10.80
CA HIS A 75 -6.52 10.71 12.10
C HIS A 75 -6.48 9.18 12.19
N ALA A 76 -6.66 8.47 11.07
CA ALA A 76 -6.68 7.02 11.13
C ALA A 76 -5.26 6.45 11.27
N GLY A 77 -5.14 5.47 12.17
CA GLY A 77 -3.93 4.70 12.39
C GLY A 77 -3.58 3.75 11.24
N ILE A 78 -2.50 3.00 11.44
CA ILE A 78 -2.05 1.94 10.54
C ILE A 78 -2.42 0.59 11.17
N LYS A 79 -3.00 -0.31 10.37
CA LYS A 79 -3.17 -1.71 10.73
C LYS A 79 -2.06 -2.52 10.05
N ALA A 80 -1.20 -3.14 10.85
CA ALA A 80 -0.13 -4.01 10.37
C ALA A 80 -0.58 -5.47 10.40
N ILE A 81 -0.27 -6.19 9.33
CA ILE A 81 -0.35 -7.65 9.23
C ILE A 81 1.07 -8.17 9.05
N SER A 82 1.54 -8.98 9.98
CA SER A 82 2.90 -9.52 9.99
C SER A 82 2.94 -10.99 9.59
N ASN A 83 4.14 -11.53 9.39
CA ASN A 83 4.36 -12.92 8.98
C ASN A 83 3.65 -13.25 7.65
N VAL A 84 3.58 -12.27 6.74
CA VAL A 84 2.80 -12.39 5.51
C VAL A 84 3.27 -13.58 4.71
N SER A 85 4.59 -13.74 4.52
CA SER A 85 5.17 -14.84 3.74
C SER A 85 4.69 -16.21 4.25
N ARG A 86 4.64 -16.40 5.57
CA ARG A 86 4.21 -17.67 6.18
C ARG A 86 2.71 -17.93 6.02
N GLN A 87 1.88 -16.90 6.01
CA GLN A 87 0.44 -17.04 5.78
C GLN A 87 0.13 -17.56 4.37
N PHE A 88 1.00 -17.30 3.40
CA PHE A 88 0.89 -17.79 2.02
C PHE A 88 1.67 -19.10 1.76
N ASP A 89 2.45 -19.58 2.73
CA ASP A 89 3.13 -20.87 2.70
C ASP A 89 2.89 -21.65 4.01
N PRO A 90 1.61 -21.98 4.30
CA PRO A 90 1.26 -22.66 5.54
C PRO A 90 1.82 -24.09 5.51
N GLY A 91 2.70 -24.41 6.47
CA GLY A 91 3.33 -25.73 6.57
C GLY A 91 4.64 -25.87 5.81
N GLY A 92 5.10 -24.83 5.12
CA GLY A 92 6.42 -24.83 4.49
C GLY A 92 7.55 -25.01 5.52
N LYS A 93 8.50 -25.88 5.19
CA LYS A 93 9.65 -26.23 6.07
C LYS A 93 10.87 -25.33 5.85
N GLY A 94 10.80 -24.41 4.88
CA GLY A 94 11.90 -23.53 4.48
C GLY A 94 11.51 -22.05 4.42
N PRO A 95 12.39 -21.18 3.88
CA PRO A 95 12.08 -19.78 3.67
C PRO A 95 10.84 -19.60 2.80
N ALA A 96 9.86 -18.85 3.30
CA ALA A 96 8.66 -18.53 2.54
C ALA A 96 8.91 -17.29 1.67
N ALA A 97 8.34 -17.29 0.46
CA ALA A 97 8.41 -16.14 -0.43
C ALA A 97 7.38 -15.08 -0.02
N PHE A 98 7.81 -13.82 0.04
CA PHE A 98 6.88 -12.72 0.27
C PHE A 98 6.05 -12.45 -1.02
N PRO A 99 4.71 -12.39 -0.92
CA PRO A 99 3.83 -12.29 -2.08
C PRO A 99 3.92 -10.94 -2.77
N VAL A 100 3.72 -10.94 -4.09
CA VAL A 100 3.60 -9.71 -4.90
C VAL A 100 2.16 -9.25 -4.92
N VAL A 101 1.93 -7.95 -4.66
CA VAL A 101 0.59 -7.35 -4.70
C VAL A 101 0.23 -6.98 -6.14
N SER A 102 -0.75 -7.68 -6.71
CA SER A 102 -1.27 -7.40 -8.07
C SER A 102 -2.36 -6.31 -8.10
N GLY A 103 -2.97 -6.00 -6.96
CA GLY A 103 -4.06 -5.03 -6.85
C GLY A 103 -5.20 -5.54 -5.97
N TRP A 104 -6.20 -4.70 -5.77
CA TRP A 104 -7.44 -5.08 -5.08
C TRP A 104 -8.37 -5.78 -6.07
N CYS A 105 -8.91 -6.93 -5.67
CA CYS A 105 -9.90 -7.64 -6.48
C CYS A 105 -11.31 -7.05 -6.25
N CYS A 106 -12.13 -7.15 -7.31
CA CYS A 106 -13.53 -6.72 -7.43
C CYS A 106 -13.75 -5.20 -7.44
N PRO A 107 -14.27 -4.61 -8.52
CA PRO A 107 -14.80 -3.25 -8.44
C PRO A 107 -15.98 -3.25 -7.47
N SER A 108 -16.03 -2.25 -6.58
CA SER A 108 -17.28 -1.93 -5.90
C SER A 108 -18.37 -1.72 -6.97
N PRO A 109 -19.61 -2.20 -6.77
CA PRO A 109 -20.70 -1.85 -7.67
C PRO A 109 -20.78 -0.31 -7.76
N PRO A 110 -21.07 0.25 -8.94
CA PRO A 110 -21.08 1.71 -9.11
C PRO A 110 -22.01 2.34 -8.08
N HIS A 111 -21.52 3.39 -7.41
CA HIS A 111 -22.35 4.25 -6.59
C HIS A 111 -23.40 4.90 -7.51
N ARG A 112 -24.68 4.75 -7.17
CA ARG A 112 -25.78 5.53 -7.78
C ARG A 112 -25.61 7.01 -7.45
#